data_AF-E2EBY7-F1
#
_entry.id   AF-E2EBY7-F1
#
_cell.length_a   1.000
_cell.length_b   1.000
_cell.length_c   1.000
_cell.angle_alpha   90.00
_cell.angle_beta   90.00
_cell.angle_gamma   90.00
#
_symmetry.space_group_name_H-M   'P 1'
#
loop_
_entity.id
_entity.type
_entity.pdbx_description
1 polymer ?
#
loop_
_entity_poly.entity_id
_entity_poly.type
_entity_poly.pdbx_seq_one_letter_code
_entity_poly.pdbx_strand_id
1 'polypeptide(L)'
;DFRKATRIVRTPLRLPVKPNHVLVKIISAGVNASDVNFSSGRYFGGKTSDVASRLPFDAGFEAVGIIAAVGDSVSDLKVGMPCGFMTFGGYAELV
;
A
#
# COMPACT_ATOMS: atom_id res chain seq x y z
N ASP A 1 17.73 4.13 -8.57
CA ASP A 1 17.54 5.38 -7.80
C ASP A 1 16.07 5.49 -7.44
N PHE A 2 15.72 5.18 -6.19
CA PHE A 2 14.33 5.16 -5.73
C PHE A 2 13.66 6.55 -5.84
N ARG A 3 14.43 7.61 -5.61
CA ARG A 3 13.94 8.99 -5.66
C ARG A 3 13.52 9.40 -7.07
N LYS A 4 14.22 8.90 -8.11
CA LYS A 4 13.83 9.13 -9.51
C LYS A 4 12.65 8.27 -9.95
N ALA A 5 12.46 7.11 -9.34
CA ALA A 5 11.40 6.16 -9.71
C ALA A 5 10.06 6.44 -9.00
N THR A 6 10.05 7.27 -7.95
CA THR A 6 8.87 7.51 -7.11
C THR A 6 8.57 9.00 -6.95
N ARG A 7 7.33 9.31 -6.61
CA ARG A 7 6.85 10.67 -6.31
C ARG A 7 5.71 10.58 -5.31
N ILE A 8 5.67 11.54 -4.39
CA ILE A 8 4.51 11.75 -3.52
C ILE A 8 3.37 12.34 -4.36
N VAL A 9 2.21 11.70 -4.33
CA VAL A 9 1.00 12.14 -5.02
C VAL A 9 -0.14 12.29 -4.03
N ARG A 10 -1.10 13.15 -4.34
CA ARG A 10 -2.38 13.19 -3.63
C ARG A 10 -3.38 12.31 -4.37
N THR A 11 -4.06 11.45 -3.64
CA THR A 11 -5.12 10.57 -4.17
C THR A 11 -6.41 10.81 -3.39
N PRO A 12 -7.59 10.66 -4.03
CA PRO A 12 -8.85 10.78 -3.32
C PRO A 12 -9.07 9.56 -2.42
N LEU A 13 -9.46 9.80 -1.16
CA LEU A 13 -9.95 8.76 -0.27
C LEU A 13 -11.31 8.25 -0.77
N ARG A 14 -11.43 6.94 -0.97
CA ARG A 14 -12.68 6.31 -1.43
C ARG A 14 -13.43 5.72 -0.25
N LEU A 15 -14.64 6.22 -0.03
CA LEU A 15 -15.59 5.73 0.95
C LEU A 15 -16.93 5.41 0.25
N PRO A 16 -17.73 4.46 0.79
CA PRO A 16 -17.45 3.62 1.95
C PRO A 16 -16.32 2.59 1.68
N VAL A 17 -15.76 2.01 2.74
CA VAL A 17 -14.78 0.92 2.63
C VAL A 17 -15.46 -0.30 2.01
N LYS A 18 -14.76 -1.04 1.14
CA LYS A 18 -15.30 -2.26 0.51
C LYS A 18 -15.73 -3.27 1.58
N PRO A 19 -16.79 -4.07 1.35
CA PRO A 19 -17.41 -4.89 2.40
C PRO A 19 -16.44 -5.76 3.21
N ASN A 20 -15.45 -6.39 2.56
CA ASN A 20 -14.47 -7.29 3.21
C ASN A 20 -13.10 -6.63 3.44
N HIS A 21 -13.05 -5.30 3.58
CA HIS A 21 -11.79 -4.57 3.76
C HIS A 21 -11.86 -3.69 5.00
N VAL A 22 -10.69 -3.33 5.50
CA VAL A 22 -10.52 -2.26 6.48
C VAL A 22 -9.67 -1.16 5.86
N LEU A 23 -9.88 0.07 6.29
CA LEU A 23 -9.00 1.19 5.98
C LEU A 23 -8.08 1.40 7.17
N VAL A 24 -6.78 1.45 6.95
CA VAL A 24 -5.77 1.61 7.99
C VAL A 24 -5.11 2.98 7.87
N LYS A 25 -5.12 3.77 8.94
CA LYS A 25 -4.26 4.93 9.08
C LYS A 25 -2.87 4.46 9.47
N ILE A 26 -1.92 4.65 8.56
CA ILE A 26 -0.53 4.24 8.77
C ILE A 26 0.13 5.17 9.79
N ILE A 27 0.83 4.58 10.76
CA ILE A 27 1.63 5.31 11.76
C ILE A 27 3.11 5.20 11.43
N SER A 28 3.57 4.01 11.03
CA SER A 28 4.95 3.75 10.61
C SER A 28 4.98 2.74 9.47
N ALA A 29 5.89 2.91 8.53
CA ALA A 29 6.12 1.98 7.41
C ALA A 29 7.58 1.47 7.41
N GLY A 30 7.77 0.23 6.97
CA GLY A 30 9.09 -0.39 6.87
C GLY A 30 9.86 0.08 5.63
N VAL A 31 11.13 0.43 5.78
CA VAL A 31 12.05 0.71 4.67
C VAL A 31 12.95 -0.49 4.46
N ASN A 32 12.95 -1.02 3.24
CA ASN A 32 13.55 -2.29 2.88
C ASN A 32 14.63 -2.11 1.81
N ALA A 33 15.65 -2.97 1.85
CA ALA A 33 16.65 -3.03 0.78
C ALA A 33 16.01 -3.33 -0.59
N SER A 34 14.89 -4.05 -0.62
CA SER A 34 14.21 -4.43 -1.86
C SER A 34 13.33 -3.36 -2.47
N ASP A 35 13.10 -2.21 -1.82
CA ASP A 35 12.30 -1.12 -2.41
C ASP A 35 12.90 -0.61 -3.73
N VAL A 36 14.24 -0.62 -3.85
CA VAL A 36 14.92 -0.29 -5.11
C VAL A 36 14.73 -1.37 -6.18
N ASN A 37 14.62 -2.63 -5.79
CA ASN A 37 14.36 -3.72 -6.74
C ASN A 37 12.90 -3.65 -7.24
N PHE A 38 11.95 -3.39 -6.35
CA PHE A 38 10.54 -3.23 -6.69
C PHE A 38 10.29 -2.05 -7.60
N SER A 39 10.82 -0.87 -7.26
CA SER A 39 10.74 0.33 -8.11
C SER A 39 11.49 0.19 -9.45
N SER A 40 12.48 -0.70 -9.55
CA SER A 40 13.12 -1.07 -10.83
C SER A 40 12.35 -2.11 -11.66
N GLY A 41 11.19 -2.57 -11.16
CA GLY A 41 10.32 -3.52 -11.84
C GLY A 41 10.75 -4.99 -11.75
N ARG A 42 11.82 -5.33 -10.99
CA ARG A 42 12.38 -6.69 -10.91
C ARG A 42 11.46 -7.73 -10.25
N TYR A 43 10.40 -7.27 -9.58
CA TYR A 43 9.37 -8.11 -8.97
C TYR A 43 8.30 -8.55 -9.97
N PHE A 44 8.24 -7.90 -11.14
CA PHE A 44 7.29 -8.23 -12.19
C PHE A 44 8.02 -9.05 -13.25
N GLY A 45 7.67 -10.32 -13.38
CA GLY A 45 8.13 -11.15 -14.49
C GLY A 45 7.55 -10.66 -15.83
N GLY A 46 8.23 -10.97 -16.93
CA GLY A 46 7.79 -10.63 -18.30
C GLY A 46 8.78 -9.78 -19.07
N LYS A 47 8.40 -9.37 -20.29
CA LYS A 47 9.21 -8.43 -21.09
C LYS A 47 9.08 -7.02 -20.49
N THR A 48 10.07 -6.17 -20.70
CA THR A 48 10.08 -4.78 -20.18
C THR A 48 8.81 -3.99 -20.54
N SER A 49 8.24 -4.23 -21.73
CA SER A 49 6.97 -3.63 -22.18
C SER A 49 5.80 -3.97 -21.26
N ASP A 50 5.77 -5.19 -20.75
CA ASP A 50 4.67 -5.75 -19.95
C ASP A 50 4.79 -5.30 -18.48
N VAL A 51 5.99 -4.90 -18.06
CA VAL A 51 6.24 -4.26 -16.77
C VAL A 51 5.85 -2.79 -16.82
N ALA A 52 6.19 -2.10 -17.92
CA ALA A 52 5.86 -0.68 -18.10
C ALA A 52 4.34 -0.43 -18.11
N SER A 53 3.54 -1.36 -18.66
CA SER A 53 2.08 -1.26 -18.66
C SER A 53 1.43 -1.36 -17.28
N ARG A 54 2.19 -1.78 -16.25
CA ARG A 54 1.73 -1.84 -14.85
C ARG A 54 1.91 -0.54 -14.10
N LEU A 55 2.55 0.46 -14.71
CA LEU A 55 2.73 1.78 -14.10
C LEU A 55 1.47 2.64 -14.28
N PRO A 56 1.11 3.48 -13.28
CA PRO A 56 1.74 3.59 -11.96
C PRO A 56 1.30 2.46 -11.00
N PHE A 57 2.16 2.12 -10.04
CA PHE A 57 1.83 1.25 -8.90
C PHE A 57 2.36 1.88 -7.59
N ASP A 58 1.76 1.50 -6.48
CA ASP A 58 2.10 2.04 -5.16
C ASP A 58 3.30 1.32 -4.52
N ALA A 59 4.15 2.06 -3.79
CA ALA A 59 5.38 1.56 -3.18
C ALA A 59 5.22 1.26 -1.67
N GLY A 60 6.16 0.49 -1.12
CA GLY A 60 6.19 0.07 0.29
C GLY A 60 5.58 -1.31 0.50
N PHE A 61 6.20 -2.13 1.36
CA PHE A 61 5.87 -3.54 1.56
C PHE A 61 5.13 -3.86 2.86
N GLU A 62 5.29 -3.01 3.86
CA GLU A 62 4.77 -3.29 5.20
C GLU A 62 4.56 -1.99 5.98
N ALA A 63 3.57 -2.01 6.86
CA ALA A 63 3.30 -0.92 7.76
C ALA A 63 2.58 -1.40 9.02
N VAL A 64 2.62 -0.54 10.03
CA VAL A 64 1.81 -0.64 11.24
C VAL A 64 0.92 0.59 11.34
N GLY A 65 -0.32 0.39 11.76
CA GLY A 65 -1.31 1.43 11.80
C GLY A 65 -2.48 1.13 12.72
N ILE A 66 -3.50 2.00 12.63
CA ILE A 66 -4.75 1.87 13.35
C ILE A 66 -5.89 1.76 12.34
N ILE A 67 -6.80 0.81 12.54
CA ILE A 67 -8.00 0.68 11.70
C ILE A 67 -8.85 1.94 11.86
N ALA A 68 -9.03 2.69 10.77
CA ALA A 68 -9.75 3.95 10.71
C ALA A 68 -11.21 3.78 10.23
N ALA A 69 -11.49 2.77 9.42
CA ALA A 69 -12.84 2.39 8.98
C ALA A 69 -12.89 0.90 8.63
N VAL A 70 -14.09 0.31 8.70
CA VAL A 70 -14.34 -1.10 8.39
C VAL A 70 -15.48 -1.21 7.38
N GLY A 71 -15.38 -2.15 6.45
CA GLY A 71 -16.47 -2.49 5.54
C GLY A 71 -17.55 -3.32 6.21
N ASP A 72 -18.77 -3.27 5.66
CA ASP A 72 -19.98 -3.84 6.28
C ASP A 72 -19.97 -5.37 6.46
N SER A 73 -19.05 -6.09 5.81
CA SER A 73 -18.89 -7.55 5.95
C SER A 73 -17.71 -7.96 6.83
N VAL A 74 -16.97 -7.01 7.42
CA VAL A 74 -15.94 -7.28 8.42
C VAL A 74 -16.59 -7.41 9.80
N SER A 75 -16.46 -8.57 10.44
CA SER A 75 -17.14 -8.88 11.71
C SER A 75 -16.19 -9.04 12.90
N ASP A 76 -14.91 -9.24 12.65
CA ASP A 76 -13.87 -9.60 13.62
C ASP A 76 -12.88 -8.45 13.90
N LEU A 77 -12.88 -7.39 13.09
CA LEU A 77 -12.07 -6.20 13.26
C LEU A 77 -12.94 -4.96 13.52
N LYS A 78 -12.41 -4.00 14.27
CA LYS A 78 -13.10 -2.75 14.62
C LYS A 78 -12.19 -1.54 14.49
N VAL A 79 -12.82 -0.38 14.27
CA VAL A 79 -12.14 0.93 14.31
C VAL A 79 -11.40 1.10 15.63
N GLY A 80 -10.18 1.62 15.56
CA GLY A 80 -9.30 1.84 16.71
C GLY A 80 -8.36 0.67 17.03
N MET A 81 -8.54 -0.51 16.43
CA MET A 81 -7.60 -1.62 16.64
C MET A 81 -6.24 -1.33 15.99
N PRO A 82 -5.11 -1.64 16.67
CA PRO A 82 -3.80 -1.63 16.04
C PRO A 82 -3.63 -2.86 15.15
N CYS A 83 -2.95 -2.69 14.02
CA CYS A 83 -2.58 -3.79 13.13
C CYS A 83 -1.19 -3.58 12.52
N GLY A 84 -0.51 -4.68 12.27
CA GLY A 84 0.66 -4.75 11.38
C GLY A 84 0.31 -5.62 10.18
N PHE A 85 0.76 -5.23 9.00
CA PHE A 85 0.43 -5.93 7.76
C PHE A 85 1.54 -5.82 6.73
N MET A 86 1.57 -6.79 5.82
CA MET A 86 2.45 -6.81 4.65
C MET A 86 1.59 -6.72 3.39
N THR A 87 1.77 -5.65 2.60
CA THR A 87 1.07 -5.39 1.34
C THR A 87 1.89 -4.43 0.48
N PHE A 88 1.62 -4.38 -0.83
CA PHE A 88 2.11 -3.29 -1.67
C PHE A 88 1.32 -2.01 -1.40
N GLY A 89 2.00 -0.86 -1.40
CA GLY A 89 1.38 0.45 -1.18
C GLY A 89 1.46 0.95 0.27
N GLY A 90 2.29 0.33 1.11
CA GLY A 90 2.47 0.75 2.51
C GLY A 90 3.07 2.16 2.69
N TYR A 91 3.56 2.81 1.63
CA TYR A 91 3.97 4.22 1.66
C TYR A 91 2.81 5.16 1.37
N ALA A 92 1.81 5.13 2.24
CA ALA A 92 0.62 5.96 2.16
C ALA A 92 0.22 6.48 3.56
N GLU A 93 -0.62 7.50 3.61
CA GLU A 93 -1.25 7.95 4.86
C GLU A 93 -2.40 7.01 5.28
N LEU A 94 -3.07 6.45 4.28
CA LEU A 94 -4.21 5.54 4.40
C LEU A 94 -4.09 4.43 3.36
N VAL A 95 -4.31 3.18 3.76
CA VAL A 95 -4.31 1.99 2.89
C VAL A 95 -5.52 1.11 3.15
#